data_AF-A0A357TEE0-F1
#
_entry.id   AF-A0A357TEE0-F1
#
_cell.length_a   1.000
_cell.length_b   1.000
_cell.length_c   1.000
_cell.angle_alpha   90.00
_cell.angle_beta   90.00
_cell.angle_gamma   90.00
#
_symmetry.space_group_name_H-M   'P 1'
#
loop_
_entity.id
_entity.type
_entity.pdbx_description
1 polymer ?
#
loop_
_entity_poly.entity_id
_entity_poly.type
_entity_poly.pdbx_seq_one_letter_code
_entity_poly.pdbx_strand_id
1 'polypeptide(L)'
;LRLPMHPRFARMMIEGGRRGCVNEAALCAAFLSGRDILVRSARDDKKVQAAQEPFRDGAGSDFEVLIRAWQFARARRYSIDDCRSHGIHAGACREAEATFRQLLHLAKRHGMTTDENAEPDRYKATALRLCILSAFADQICVRRDTGTLHCTLPHGRSGTLVRESVVQQSPLLVVAEIRQVSARGNRAQTLLSMASAIELDWVRELFPDELTTQPECEFDPAPKRVEAFEITRFRDLELGRDRAREPDAKAAGQALARACLREWFKPKSFDHSIRLLINRLNWLCAARPDLEFPPLDEPAILNCLAAAFEGMTLAKQAAAANVKPVFRRHMPAAQWEWLDEFAPATIDWPDEQPKRLQYPEVSADKHGNVHPVELHVKLHECFRLAEHPTLCEGKHIVRFKLLNPKNKKIDFCDDWPTFKQREYPRIRKDLLAKFPGVGWV
;
A
#
# COMPACT_ATOMS: atom_id res chain seq x y z
N LEU A 1 -0.55 5.96 -37.39
CA LEU A 1 -1.69 5.26 -38.03
C LEU A 1 -2.97 5.63 -37.28
N ARG A 2 -3.97 6.23 -37.95
CA ARG A 2 -5.30 6.49 -37.36
C ARG A 2 -6.27 5.41 -37.85
N LEU A 3 -6.47 4.37 -37.05
CA LEU A 3 -7.50 3.36 -37.29
C LEU A 3 -8.80 3.83 -36.60
N PRO A 4 -9.95 3.93 -37.28
CA PRO A 4 -11.23 4.36 -36.70
C PRO A 4 -11.87 3.24 -35.85
N MET A 5 -11.21 2.86 -34.76
CA MET A 5 -11.65 1.84 -33.80
C MET A 5 -11.17 2.19 -32.39
N HIS A 6 -11.58 1.40 -31.39
CA HIS A 6 -11.09 1.58 -30.02
C HIS A 6 -9.56 1.54 -29.96
N PRO A 7 -8.86 2.44 -29.23
CA PRO A 7 -7.40 2.54 -29.25
C PRO A 7 -6.66 1.23 -28.92
N ARG A 8 -7.22 0.40 -28.04
CA ARG A 8 -6.65 -0.93 -27.72
C ARG A 8 -6.63 -1.84 -28.94
N PHE A 9 -7.73 -1.90 -29.69
CA PHE A 9 -7.81 -2.74 -30.88
C PHE A 9 -6.88 -2.20 -31.98
N ALA A 10 -6.80 -0.88 -32.12
CA ALA A 10 -5.85 -0.25 -33.02
C ALA A 10 -4.40 -0.62 -32.67
N ARG A 11 -4.03 -0.57 -31.37
CA ARG A 11 -2.70 -0.97 -30.89
C ARG A 11 -2.41 -2.45 -31.17
N MET A 12 -3.38 -3.33 -30.89
CA MET A 12 -3.31 -4.77 -31.16
C MET A 12 -3.08 -5.06 -32.64
N MET A 13 -3.83 -4.40 -33.54
CA MET A 13 -3.70 -4.54 -34.99
C MET A 13 -2.36 -4.06 -35.52
N ILE A 14 -1.86 -2.93 -35.02
CA ILE A 14 -0.54 -2.40 -35.39
C ILE A 14 0.57 -3.37 -34.98
N GLU A 15 0.48 -3.94 -33.77
CA GLU A 15 1.43 -4.95 -33.31
C GLU A 15 1.32 -6.24 -34.15
N GLY A 16 0.09 -6.64 -34.52
CA GLY A 16 -0.15 -7.76 -35.42
C GLY A 16 0.51 -7.58 -36.79
N GLY A 17 0.52 -6.34 -37.31
CA GLY A 17 1.23 -5.99 -38.55
C GLY A 17 2.73 -6.22 -38.46
N ARG A 18 3.34 -5.88 -37.31
CA ARG A 18 4.78 -6.06 -37.08
C ARG A 18 5.16 -7.54 -36.92
N ARG A 19 4.27 -8.34 -36.33
CA ARG A 19 4.53 -9.76 -36.02
C ARG A 19 3.96 -10.74 -37.04
N GLY A 20 3.37 -10.25 -38.13
CA GLY A 20 2.78 -11.09 -39.19
C GLY A 20 1.53 -11.86 -38.75
N CYS A 21 0.80 -11.38 -37.74
CA CYS A 21 -0.41 -12.02 -37.19
C CYS A 21 -1.63 -11.07 -37.19
N VAL A 22 -1.78 -10.27 -38.26
CA VAL A 22 -2.88 -9.30 -38.41
C VAL A 22 -4.25 -9.99 -38.41
N ASN A 23 -4.37 -11.15 -39.05
CA ASN A 23 -5.63 -11.89 -39.10
C ASN A 23 -6.09 -12.33 -37.72
N GLU A 24 -5.17 -12.89 -36.94
CA GLU A 24 -5.42 -13.33 -35.57
C GLU A 24 -5.82 -12.14 -34.69
N ALA A 25 -5.09 -11.03 -34.79
CA ALA A 25 -5.39 -9.79 -34.06
C ALA A 25 -6.77 -9.21 -34.46
N ALA A 26 -7.10 -9.19 -35.75
CA ALA A 26 -8.38 -8.67 -36.25
C ALA A 26 -9.56 -9.52 -35.77
N LEU A 27 -9.40 -10.84 -35.76
CA LEU A 27 -10.44 -11.73 -35.27
C LEU A 27 -10.64 -11.57 -33.75
N CYS A 28 -9.56 -11.38 -32.98
CA CYS A 28 -9.67 -11.08 -31.55
C CYS A 28 -10.38 -9.75 -31.29
N ALA A 29 -10.09 -8.72 -32.09
CA ALA A 29 -10.80 -7.44 -32.02
C ALA A 29 -12.29 -7.59 -32.37
N ALA A 30 -12.62 -8.46 -33.34
CA ALA A 30 -14.00 -8.78 -33.68
C ALA A 30 -14.74 -9.47 -32.51
N PHE A 31 -14.12 -10.43 -31.83
CA PHE A 31 -14.69 -11.05 -30.64
C PHE A 31 -14.95 -10.04 -29.51
N LEU A 32 -14.00 -9.13 -29.28
CA LEU A 32 -14.13 -8.10 -28.23
C LEU A 32 -15.17 -7.01 -28.56
N SER A 33 -15.50 -6.82 -29.83
CA SER A 33 -16.49 -5.84 -30.27
C SER A 33 -17.91 -6.41 -30.33
N GLY A 34 -18.04 -7.74 -30.33
CA GLY A 34 -19.29 -8.44 -30.58
C GLY A 34 -19.85 -9.17 -29.37
N ARG A 35 -20.80 -10.07 -29.64
CA ARG A 35 -21.37 -10.98 -28.63
C ARG A 35 -20.44 -12.16 -28.38
N ASP A 36 -20.52 -12.71 -27.18
CA ASP A 36 -19.83 -13.95 -26.82
C ASP A 36 -20.28 -15.10 -27.74
N ILE A 37 -19.33 -15.75 -28.39
CA ILE A 37 -19.60 -16.85 -29.31
C ILE A 37 -19.76 -18.19 -28.57
N LEU A 38 -19.31 -18.29 -27.32
CA LEU A 38 -19.51 -19.48 -26.49
C LEU A 38 -20.70 -19.27 -25.54
N VAL A 39 -21.66 -20.20 -25.59
CA VAL A 39 -22.92 -20.08 -24.87
C VAL A 39 -22.74 -20.46 -23.40
N ARG A 40 -23.09 -19.54 -22.50
CA ARG A 40 -22.95 -19.74 -21.05
C ARG A 40 -23.86 -20.83 -20.47
N SER A 41 -25.06 -21.04 -21.02
CA SER A 41 -25.97 -22.09 -20.52
C SER A 41 -25.51 -23.50 -20.86
N ALA A 42 -24.59 -23.66 -21.82
CA ALA A 42 -24.03 -24.95 -22.18
C ALA A 42 -22.94 -25.42 -21.19
N ARG A 43 -22.70 -24.66 -20.11
CA ARG A 43 -21.65 -24.90 -19.11
C ARG A 43 -21.94 -26.06 -18.18
N ASP A 44 -23.19 -26.40 -17.94
CA ASP A 44 -23.56 -27.52 -17.05
C ASP A 44 -23.74 -28.84 -17.81
N ASP A 45 -23.66 -28.79 -19.15
CA ASP A 45 -23.78 -29.97 -20.01
C ASP A 45 -22.42 -30.62 -20.25
N LYS A 46 -22.19 -31.76 -19.60
CA LYS A 46 -20.95 -32.56 -19.75
C LYS A 46 -20.64 -32.95 -21.19
N LYS A 47 -21.66 -33.15 -22.03
CA LYS A 47 -21.46 -33.49 -23.45
C LYS A 47 -20.88 -32.30 -24.21
N VAL A 48 -21.40 -31.10 -23.95
CA VAL A 48 -20.88 -29.88 -24.57
C VAL A 48 -19.48 -29.57 -24.06
N GLN A 49 -19.21 -29.76 -22.76
CA GLN A 49 -17.85 -29.62 -22.21
C GLN A 49 -16.86 -30.54 -22.91
N ALA A 50 -17.19 -31.83 -23.06
CA ALA A 50 -16.35 -32.79 -23.77
C ALA A 50 -16.15 -32.41 -25.25
N ALA A 51 -17.19 -31.87 -25.91
CA ALA A 51 -17.10 -31.38 -27.27
C ALA A 51 -16.23 -30.10 -27.42
N GLN A 52 -16.08 -29.32 -26.34
CA GLN A 52 -15.21 -28.13 -26.32
C GLN A 52 -13.76 -28.44 -25.97
N GLU A 53 -13.45 -29.61 -25.42
CA GLU A 53 -12.10 -29.99 -25.00
C GLU A 53 -11.05 -29.84 -26.13
N PRO A 54 -11.34 -30.24 -27.40
CA PRO A 54 -10.39 -30.05 -28.50
C PRO A 54 -10.06 -28.57 -28.79
N PHE A 55 -10.95 -27.63 -28.44
CA PHE A 55 -10.66 -26.21 -28.60
C PHE A 55 -9.76 -25.69 -27.48
N ARG A 56 -9.83 -26.30 -26.29
CA ARG A 56 -9.12 -25.90 -25.07
C ARG A 56 -7.74 -26.52 -24.95
N ASP A 57 -7.57 -27.73 -25.46
CA ASP A 57 -6.32 -28.49 -25.33
C ASP A 57 -5.11 -27.71 -25.88
N GLY A 58 -4.07 -27.56 -25.07
CA GLY A 58 -2.87 -26.78 -25.39
C GLY A 58 -3.08 -25.28 -25.65
N ALA A 59 -4.25 -24.72 -25.37
CA ALA A 59 -4.48 -23.28 -25.51
C ALA A 59 -3.92 -22.53 -24.29
N GLY A 60 -3.11 -21.50 -24.54
CA GLY A 60 -2.61 -20.60 -23.49
C GLY A 60 -3.29 -19.23 -23.49
N SER A 61 -4.39 -19.10 -24.23
CA SER A 61 -5.22 -17.90 -24.29
C SER A 61 -6.67 -18.29 -24.52
N ASP A 62 -7.58 -17.61 -23.85
CA ASP A 62 -9.02 -17.75 -24.09
C ASP A 62 -9.36 -17.39 -25.55
N PHE A 63 -8.60 -16.47 -26.17
CA PHE A 63 -8.77 -16.10 -27.58
C PHE A 63 -8.46 -17.25 -28.52
N GLU A 64 -7.47 -18.09 -28.21
CA GLU A 64 -7.16 -19.27 -29.03
C GLU A 64 -8.33 -20.26 -29.04
N VAL A 65 -9.01 -20.42 -27.90
CA VAL A 65 -10.23 -21.23 -27.81
C VAL A 65 -11.34 -20.65 -28.68
N LEU A 66 -11.54 -19.32 -28.64
CA LEU A 66 -12.54 -18.64 -29.47
C LEU A 66 -12.23 -18.77 -30.96
N ILE A 67 -10.95 -18.61 -31.36
CA ILE A 67 -10.51 -18.78 -32.75
C ILE A 67 -10.83 -20.20 -33.23
N ARG A 68 -10.48 -21.24 -32.45
CA ARG A 68 -10.72 -22.64 -32.81
C ARG A 68 -12.23 -22.97 -32.89
N ALA A 69 -13.02 -22.46 -31.95
CA ALA A 69 -14.47 -22.62 -31.98
C ALA A 69 -15.09 -21.91 -33.20
N TRP A 70 -14.59 -20.72 -33.54
CA TRP A 70 -15.03 -20.00 -34.72
C TRP A 70 -14.64 -20.70 -36.03
N GLN A 71 -13.42 -21.25 -36.13
CA GLN A 71 -12.97 -22.08 -37.26
C GLN A 71 -13.87 -23.31 -37.43
N PHE A 72 -14.20 -23.99 -36.34
CA PHE A 72 -15.13 -25.12 -36.34
C PHE A 72 -16.50 -24.73 -36.92
N ALA A 73 -17.04 -23.59 -36.50
CA ALA A 73 -18.31 -23.07 -36.99
C ALA A 73 -18.23 -22.68 -38.48
N ARG A 74 -17.16 -22.00 -38.90
CA ARG A 74 -16.92 -21.58 -40.29
C ARG A 74 -16.84 -22.78 -41.24
N ALA A 75 -16.08 -23.81 -40.87
CA ALA A 75 -15.93 -25.05 -41.65
C ALA A 75 -17.28 -25.75 -41.89
N ARG A 76 -18.24 -25.58 -40.99
CA ARG A 76 -19.61 -26.11 -41.08
C ARG A 76 -20.64 -25.09 -41.58
N ARG A 77 -20.17 -24.01 -42.20
CA ARG A 77 -21.01 -22.93 -42.76
C ARG A 77 -21.99 -22.35 -41.71
N TYR A 78 -21.56 -22.30 -40.46
CA TYR A 78 -22.33 -21.80 -39.32
C TYR A 78 -23.68 -22.51 -39.16
N SER A 79 -23.71 -23.83 -39.37
CA SER A 79 -24.84 -24.71 -39.09
C SER A 79 -25.26 -24.59 -37.62
N ILE A 80 -26.55 -24.31 -37.37
CA ILE A 80 -27.06 -24.07 -36.01
C ILE A 80 -26.93 -25.32 -35.15
N ASP A 81 -27.28 -26.49 -35.70
CA ASP A 81 -27.28 -27.75 -34.94
C ASP A 81 -25.86 -28.18 -34.58
N ASP A 82 -24.93 -28.09 -35.54
CA ASP A 82 -23.52 -28.40 -35.31
C ASP A 82 -22.91 -27.46 -34.26
N CYS A 83 -23.16 -26.16 -34.38
CA CYS A 83 -22.64 -25.18 -33.43
C CYS A 83 -23.24 -25.40 -32.02
N ARG A 84 -24.55 -25.65 -31.93
CA ARG A 84 -25.24 -25.88 -30.65
C ARG A 84 -24.67 -27.09 -29.91
N SER A 85 -24.34 -28.18 -30.62
CA SER A 85 -23.74 -29.38 -30.01
C SER A 85 -22.38 -29.14 -29.34
N HIS A 86 -21.69 -28.05 -29.71
CA HIS A 86 -20.40 -27.62 -29.15
C HIS A 86 -20.53 -26.36 -28.29
N GLY A 87 -21.76 -25.93 -27.96
CA GLY A 87 -22.00 -24.72 -27.19
C GLY A 87 -21.59 -23.43 -27.90
N ILE A 88 -21.57 -23.43 -29.23
CA ILE A 88 -21.21 -22.28 -30.06
C ILE A 88 -22.48 -21.58 -30.54
N HIS A 89 -22.48 -20.25 -30.49
CA HIS A 89 -23.57 -19.43 -31.00
C HIS A 89 -23.32 -19.08 -32.48
N ALA A 90 -23.95 -19.81 -33.41
CA ALA A 90 -23.77 -19.63 -34.86
C ALA A 90 -23.97 -18.18 -35.35
N GLY A 91 -25.00 -17.47 -34.84
CA GLY A 91 -25.26 -16.07 -35.18
C GLY A 91 -24.11 -15.13 -34.80
N ALA A 92 -23.65 -15.16 -33.55
CA ALA A 92 -22.50 -14.40 -33.06
C ALA A 92 -21.22 -14.70 -33.87
N CYS A 93 -20.99 -15.96 -34.29
CA CYS A 93 -19.85 -16.29 -35.17
C CYS A 93 -19.94 -15.61 -36.55
N ARG A 94 -21.14 -15.46 -37.13
CA ARG A 94 -21.35 -14.72 -38.39
C ARG A 94 -21.17 -13.22 -38.21
N GLU A 95 -21.65 -12.66 -37.09
CA GLU A 95 -21.43 -11.25 -36.72
C GLU A 95 -19.92 -10.96 -36.55
N ALA A 96 -19.20 -11.86 -35.88
CA ALA A 96 -17.75 -11.78 -35.72
C ALA A 96 -17.02 -11.88 -37.07
N GLU A 97 -17.44 -12.77 -37.98
CA GLU A 97 -16.87 -12.88 -39.34
C GLU A 97 -17.07 -11.60 -40.16
N ALA A 98 -18.26 -10.99 -40.11
CA ALA A 98 -18.53 -9.74 -40.80
C ALA A 98 -17.61 -8.61 -40.28
N THR A 99 -17.47 -8.51 -38.96
CA THR A 99 -16.58 -7.53 -38.30
C THR A 99 -15.12 -7.79 -38.64
N PHE A 100 -14.68 -9.05 -38.60
CA PHE A 100 -13.32 -9.46 -38.96
C PHE A 100 -12.95 -9.03 -40.38
N ARG A 101 -13.81 -9.27 -41.38
CA ARG A 101 -13.57 -8.84 -42.77
C ARG A 101 -13.47 -7.31 -42.90
N GLN A 102 -14.31 -6.56 -42.18
CA GLN A 102 -14.21 -5.10 -42.16
C GLN A 102 -12.87 -4.62 -41.60
N LEU A 103 -12.40 -5.25 -40.53
CA LEU A 103 -11.10 -4.93 -39.91
C LEU A 103 -9.92 -5.28 -40.81
N LEU A 104 -9.97 -6.40 -41.54
CA LEU A 104 -8.95 -6.75 -42.53
C LEU A 104 -8.90 -5.73 -43.67
N HIS A 105 -10.06 -5.34 -44.20
CA HIS A 105 -10.12 -4.34 -45.26
C HIS A 105 -9.52 -2.99 -44.81
N LEU A 106 -9.79 -2.60 -43.57
CA LEU A 106 -9.21 -1.41 -42.96
C LEU A 106 -7.69 -1.55 -42.79
N ALA A 107 -7.19 -2.68 -42.30
CA ALA A 107 -5.77 -2.93 -42.13
C ALA A 107 -5.02 -2.88 -43.47
N LYS A 108 -5.61 -3.45 -44.53
CA LYS A 108 -5.09 -3.39 -45.91
C LYS A 108 -4.98 -1.96 -46.44
N ARG A 109 -5.99 -1.11 -46.21
CA ARG A 109 -5.94 0.33 -46.57
C ARG A 109 -4.81 1.07 -45.86
N HIS A 110 -4.38 0.59 -44.70
CA HIS A 110 -3.27 1.14 -43.92
C HIS A 110 -1.92 0.45 -44.19
N GLY A 111 -1.82 -0.34 -45.25
CA GLY A 111 -0.55 -0.94 -45.70
C GLY A 111 -0.09 -2.15 -44.90
N MET A 112 -0.96 -2.76 -44.11
CA MET A 112 -0.65 -4.02 -43.43
C MET A 112 -0.86 -5.20 -44.39
N THR A 113 0.05 -6.17 -44.36
CA THR A 113 -0.13 -7.43 -45.10
C THR A 113 -1.23 -8.24 -44.45
N THR A 114 -2.32 -8.44 -45.19
CA THR A 114 -3.48 -9.23 -44.77
C THR A 114 -3.79 -10.28 -45.84
N ASP A 115 -4.26 -11.44 -45.41
CA ASP A 115 -4.83 -12.43 -46.32
C ASP A 115 -6.27 -12.72 -45.90
N GLU A 116 -7.25 -12.23 -46.66
CA GLU A 116 -8.67 -12.42 -46.35
C GLU A 116 -9.12 -13.89 -46.44
N ASN A 117 -8.35 -14.73 -47.12
CA ASN A 117 -8.63 -16.16 -47.28
C ASN A 117 -7.85 -17.04 -46.29
N ALA A 118 -6.75 -16.54 -45.71
CA ALA A 118 -5.99 -17.28 -44.71
C ALA A 118 -6.79 -17.44 -43.42
N GLU A 119 -6.94 -18.69 -42.98
CA GLU A 119 -7.43 -18.97 -41.64
C GLU A 119 -6.37 -18.58 -40.59
N PRO A 120 -6.80 -18.10 -39.42
CA PRO A 120 -5.91 -17.84 -38.29
C PRO A 120 -5.03 -19.06 -37.98
N ASP A 121 -3.72 -18.85 -37.94
CA ASP A 121 -2.74 -19.93 -37.80
C ASP A 121 -2.38 -20.15 -36.32
N ARG A 122 -2.57 -21.38 -35.83
CA ARG A 122 -2.18 -21.79 -34.48
C ARG A 122 -0.69 -21.58 -34.20
N TYR A 123 0.17 -21.63 -35.22
CA TYR A 123 1.62 -21.40 -35.06
C TYR A 123 1.94 -19.94 -34.70
N LYS A 124 0.97 -19.02 -34.83
CA LYS A 124 1.11 -17.61 -34.45
C LYS A 124 0.59 -17.29 -33.04
N ALA A 125 0.32 -18.31 -32.22
CA ALA A 125 -0.20 -18.14 -30.86
C ALA A 125 0.63 -17.15 -30.00
N THR A 126 1.96 -17.31 -29.98
CA THR A 126 2.86 -16.41 -29.24
C THR A 126 2.76 -14.96 -29.76
N ALA A 127 2.79 -14.78 -31.08
CA ALA A 127 2.67 -13.46 -31.71
C ALA A 127 1.33 -12.80 -31.37
N LEU A 128 0.23 -13.57 -31.37
CA LEU A 128 -1.08 -13.09 -30.96
C LEU A 128 -1.10 -12.62 -29.50
N ARG A 129 -0.53 -13.40 -28.57
CA ARG A 129 -0.48 -13.02 -27.14
C ARG A 129 0.34 -11.75 -26.90
N LEU A 130 1.44 -11.55 -27.63
CA LEU A 130 2.20 -10.30 -27.64
C LEU A 130 1.36 -9.11 -28.16
N CYS A 131 0.52 -9.33 -29.17
CA CYS A 131 -0.40 -8.30 -29.65
C CYS A 131 -1.45 -7.93 -28.59
N ILE A 132 -2.02 -8.92 -27.90
CA ILE A 132 -2.98 -8.70 -26.81
C ILE A 132 -2.30 -7.94 -25.66
N LEU A 133 -1.10 -8.37 -25.25
CA LEU A 133 -0.30 -7.68 -24.23
C LEU A 133 -0.06 -6.22 -24.60
N SER A 134 0.30 -5.93 -25.86
CA SER A 134 0.52 -4.56 -26.33
C SER A 134 -0.70 -3.65 -26.19
N ALA A 135 -1.91 -4.21 -26.28
CA ALA A 135 -3.17 -3.51 -26.26
C ALA A 135 -3.79 -3.40 -24.85
N PHE A 136 -3.42 -4.31 -23.96
CA PHE A 136 -4.01 -4.47 -22.63
C PHE A 136 -2.97 -4.42 -21.51
N ALA A 137 -1.84 -3.73 -21.72
CA ALA A 137 -0.74 -3.64 -20.76
C ALA A 137 -1.16 -3.10 -19.38
N ASP A 138 -2.14 -2.20 -19.29
CA ASP A 138 -2.70 -1.70 -18.02
C ASP A 138 -3.62 -2.72 -17.30
N GLN A 139 -3.85 -3.87 -17.91
CA GLN A 139 -4.63 -5.00 -17.41
C GLN A 139 -3.78 -6.28 -17.29
N ILE A 140 -2.46 -6.13 -17.15
CA ILE A 140 -1.60 -7.23 -16.70
C ILE A 140 -2.03 -7.63 -15.28
N CYS A 141 -1.96 -8.92 -15.02
CA CYS A 141 -2.44 -9.57 -13.81
C CYS A 141 -1.38 -10.54 -13.31
N VAL A 142 -1.13 -10.52 -12.00
CA VAL A 142 -0.27 -11.50 -11.33
C VAL A 142 -1.13 -12.34 -10.40
N ARG A 143 -1.03 -13.67 -10.52
CA ARG A 143 -1.70 -14.61 -9.61
C ARG A 143 -1.07 -14.51 -8.23
N ARG A 144 -1.92 -14.31 -7.21
CA ARG A 144 -1.46 -14.25 -5.81
C ARG A 144 -0.97 -15.61 -5.32
N ASP A 145 -1.67 -16.66 -5.75
CA ASP A 145 -1.35 -18.03 -5.43
C ASP A 145 -1.93 -18.97 -6.50
N THR A 146 -1.42 -20.19 -6.57
CA THR A 146 -1.88 -21.22 -7.52
C THR A 146 -3.15 -21.93 -7.08
N GLY A 147 -3.51 -21.85 -5.79
CA GLY A 147 -4.71 -22.50 -5.21
C GLY A 147 -6.01 -21.71 -5.43
N THR A 148 -5.93 -20.41 -5.65
CA THR A 148 -7.07 -19.51 -5.91
C THR A 148 -6.93 -18.79 -7.23
N LEU A 149 -8.05 -18.42 -7.85
CA LEU A 149 -8.07 -17.63 -9.09
C LEU A 149 -7.87 -16.11 -8.84
N HIS A 150 -7.42 -15.72 -7.65
CA HIS A 150 -7.24 -14.31 -7.32
C HIS A 150 -5.98 -13.73 -7.97
N CYS A 151 -6.17 -12.58 -8.61
CA CYS A 151 -5.12 -11.82 -9.28
C CYS A 151 -5.02 -10.42 -8.68
N THR A 152 -3.79 -9.90 -8.64
CA THR A 152 -3.49 -8.48 -8.43
C THR A 152 -3.30 -7.81 -9.79
N LEU A 153 -3.75 -6.57 -9.92
CA LEU A 153 -3.67 -5.73 -11.10
C LEU A 153 -2.99 -4.40 -10.75
N PRO A 154 -2.54 -3.62 -11.75
CA PRO A 154 -2.04 -2.26 -11.53
C PRO A 154 -3.03 -1.40 -10.74
N HIS A 155 -2.48 -0.45 -10.00
CA HIS A 155 -3.15 0.50 -9.10
C HIS A 155 -3.79 -0.16 -7.87
N GLY A 156 -3.17 -1.24 -7.37
CA GLY A 156 -3.66 -1.98 -6.19
C GLY A 156 -5.01 -2.68 -6.38
N ARG A 157 -5.52 -2.76 -7.62
CA ARG A 157 -6.78 -3.44 -7.94
C ARG A 157 -6.61 -4.94 -7.79
N SER A 158 -7.71 -5.64 -7.53
CA SER A 158 -7.74 -7.10 -7.51
C SER A 158 -9.03 -7.63 -8.13
N GLY A 159 -8.95 -8.87 -8.62
CA GLY A 159 -10.09 -9.56 -9.22
C GLY A 159 -9.89 -11.07 -9.20
N THR A 160 -10.93 -11.79 -9.59
CA THR A 160 -10.92 -13.25 -9.71
C THR A 160 -10.99 -13.63 -11.18
N LEU A 161 -9.99 -14.37 -11.67
CA LEU A 161 -10.04 -15.00 -12.99
C LEU A 161 -11.25 -15.94 -13.05
N VAL A 162 -12.01 -15.88 -14.14
CA VAL A 162 -13.16 -16.77 -14.34
C VAL A 162 -12.69 -18.23 -14.46
N ARG A 163 -13.47 -19.17 -13.89
CA ARG A 163 -13.14 -20.61 -13.87
C ARG A 163 -13.15 -21.25 -15.25
N GLU A 164 -13.74 -20.59 -16.23
CA GLU A 164 -13.84 -21.05 -17.59
C GLU A 164 -12.57 -20.78 -18.40
N SER A 165 -11.70 -19.88 -17.93
CA SER A 165 -10.47 -19.55 -18.62
C SER A 165 -9.53 -20.75 -18.71
N VAL A 166 -8.79 -20.87 -19.81
CA VAL A 166 -7.72 -21.87 -19.95
C VAL A 166 -6.41 -21.43 -19.27
N VAL A 167 -6.33 -20.17 -18.83
CA VAL A 167 -5.11 -19.54 -18.29
C VAL A 167 -5.00 -19.72 -16.76
N GLN A 168 -5.60 -20.78 -16.21
CA GLN A 168 -5.66 -20.99 -14.76
C GLN A 168 -4.34 -21.38 -14.10
N GLN A 169 -3.33 -21.81 -14.86
CA GLN A 169 -2.03 -22.22 -14.30
C GLN A 169 -0.93 -21.17 -14.53
N SER A 170 -1.22 -20.12 -15.30
CA SER A 170 -0.21 -19.10 -15.59
C SER A 170 -0.10 -18.11 -14.43
N PRO A 171 1.10 -17.85 -13.90
CA PRO A 171 1.30 -16.89 -12.82
C PRO A 171 1.16 -15.42 -13.30
N LEU A 172 1.42 -15.17 -14.58
CA LEU A 172 1.40 -13.85 -15.20
C LEU A 172 0.51 -13.90 -16.44
N LEU A 173 -0.50 -13.04 -16.48
CA LEU A 173 -1.49 -13.04 -17.55
C LEU A 173 -1.94 -11.62 -17.86
N VAL A 174 -2.51 -11.42 -19.05
CA VAL A 174 -3.21 -10.18 -19.41
C VAL A 174 -4.68 -10.51 -19.64
N VAL A 175 -5.57 -9.64 -19.20
CA VAL A 175 -7.01 -9.79 -19.46
C VAL A 175 -7.52 -8.67 -20.36
N ALA A 176 -8.49 -8.99 -21.22
CA ALA A 176 -9.12 -8.01 -22.08
C ALA A 176 -10.48 -7.51 -21.54
N GLU A 177 -11.04 -8.20 -20.54
CA GLU A 177 -12.34 -7.87 -19.96
C GLU A 177 -12.32 -7.91 -18.43
N ILE A 178 -12.80 -6.83 -17.81
CA ILE A 178 -12.97 -6.69 -16.37
C ILE A 178 -14.43 -6.32 -16.10
N ARG A 179 -15.15 -7.16 -15.36
CA ARG A 179 -16.56 -6.92 -15.01
C ARG A 179 -16.77 -6.95 -13.51
N GLN A 180 -17.53 -5.98 -12.98
CA GLN A 180 -18.05 -6.06 -11.63
C GLN A 180 -19.41 -6.76 -11.63
N VAL A 181 -19.57 -7.74 -10.75
CA VAL A 181 -20.83 -8.43 -10.54
C VAL A 181 -21.24 -8.34 -9.08
N SER A 182 -22.53 -8.26 -8.82
CA SER A 182 -23.05 -8.32 -7.46
C SER A 182 -22.86 -9.73 -6.90
N ALA A 183 -22.11 -9.86 -5.81
CA ALA A 183 -22.01 -11.08 -5.02
C ALA A 183 -23.00 -11.05 -3.84
N ARG A 184 -23.20 -12.20 -3.20
CA ARG A 184 -24.05 -12.32 -2.00
C ARG A 184 -23.56 -11.34 -0.92
N GLY A 185 -24.50 -10.61 -0.31
CA GLY A 185 -24.22 -9.70 0.81
C GLY A 185 -23.74 -8.29 0.41
N ASN A 186 -24.22 -7.74 -0.71
CA ASN A 186 -23.90 -6.38 -1.17
C ASN A 186 -22.41 -6.12 -1.45
N ARG A 187 -21.63 -7.18 -1.67
CA ARG A 187 -20.22 -7.07 -2.06
C ARG A 187 -20.12 -7.16 -3.58
N ALA A 188 -19.44 -6.20 -4.20
CA ALA A 188 -19.07 -6.32 -5.61
C ALA A 188 -17.90 -7.30 -5.75
N GLN A 189 -17.99 -8.23 -6.69
CA GLN A 189 -16.88 -9.08 -7.10
C GLN A 189 -16.40 -8.62 -8.48
N THR A 190 -15.08 -8.40 -8.61
CA THR A 190 -14.44 -8.13 -9.90
C THR A 190 -14.07 -9.45 -10.56
N LEU A 191 -14.64 -9.75 -11.71
CA LEU A 191 -14.33 -10.90 -12.56
C LEU A 191 -13.42 -10.49 -13.71
N LEU A 192 -12.41 -11.31 -13.96
CA LEU A 192 -11.43 -11.12 -15.02
C LEU A 192 -11.65 -12.23 -16.07
N SER A 193 -11.84 -11.86 -17.33
CA SER A 193 -12.09 -12.79 -18.44
C SER A 193 -11.31 -12.40 -19.69
N MET A 194 -11.32 -13.28 -20.70
CA MET A 194 -10.57 -13.09 -21.95
C MET A 194 -9.07 -12.99 -21.64
N ALA A 195 -8.57 -13.97 -20.90
CA ALA A 195 -7.20 -14.01 -20.43
C ALA A 195 -6.24 -14.59 -21.48
N SER A 196 -5.01 -14.11 -21.48
CA SER A 196 -3.88 -14.72 -22.21
C SER A 196 -2.70 -14.86 -21.26
N ALA A 197 -2.09 -16.05 -21.23
CA ALA A 197 -0.83 -16.27 -20.53
C ALA A 197 0.26 -15.41 -21.18
N ILE A 198 1.08 -14.76 -20.38
CA ILE A 198 2.22 -13.98 -20.87
C ILE A 198 3.48 -14.32 -20.08
N GLU A 199 4.63 -13.94 -20.64
CA GLU A 199 5.94 -14.13 -20.02
C GLU A 199 6.54 -12.78 -19.64
N LEU A 200 7.36 -12.74 -18.58
CA LEU A 200 8.03 -11.51 -18.13
C LEU A 200 8.93 -10.94 -19.23
N ASP A 201 9.59 -11.80 -20.01
CA ASP A 201 10.47 -11.40 -21.11
C ASP A 201 9.70 -10.64 -22.21
N TRP A 202 8.42 -10.95 -22.41
CA TRP A 202 7.55 -10.25 -23.36
C TRP A 202 7.19 -8.85 -22.88
N VAL A 203 7.00 -8.67 -21.57
CA VAL A 203 6.82 -7.34 -20.97
C VAL A 203 8.11 -6.54 -21.13
N ARG A 204 9.28 -7.17 -20.96
CA ARG A 204 10.60 -6.55 -21.17
C ARG A 204 10.84 -6.13 -22.61
N GLU A 205 10.43 -6.96 -23.56
CA GLU A 205 10.52 -6.65 -24.99
C GLU A 205 9.61 -5.48 -25.38
N LEU A 206 8.36 -5.47 -24.91
CA LEU A 206 7.36 -4.48 -25.32
C LEU A 206 7.46 -3.14 -24.58
N PHE A 207 7.92 -3.16 -23.33
CA PHE A 207 7.91 -2.00 -22.43
C PHE A 207 9.21 -1.90 -21.58
N PRO A 208 10.39 -1.83 -22.22
CA PRO A 208 11.67 -1.83 -21.49
C PRO A 208 11.79 -0.66 -20.53
N ASP A 209 11.29 0.52 -20.89
CA ASP A 209 11.41 1.75 -20.10
C ASP A 209 10.38 1.84 -18.95
N GLU A 210 9.42 0.92 -18.89
CA GLU A 210 8.36 0.87 -17.87
C GLU A 210 8.57 -0.26 -16.84
N LEU A 211 9.66 -1.03 -17.00
CA LEU A 211 10.10 -2.04 -16.05
C LEU A 211 11.22 -1.48 -15.18
N THR A 212 11.03 -1.60 -13.87
CA THR A 212 12.05 -1.22 -12.89
C THR A 212 12.37 -2.41 -12.01
N THR A 213 13.65 -2.67 -11.81
CA THR A 213 14.13 -3.60 -10.79
C THR A 213 14.81 -2.79 -9.70
N GLN A 214 14.32 -2.89 -8.47
CA GLN A 214 14.86 -2.15 -7.33
C GLN A 214 15.10 -3.09 -6.14
N PRO A 215 16.21 -2.89 -5.41
CA PRO A 215 16.43 -3.61 -4.17
C PRO A 215 15.47 -3.09 -3.10
N GLU A 216 14.79 -4.00 -2.43
CA GLU A 216 13.94 -3.70 -1.29
C GLU A 216 14.25 -4.63 -0.13
N CYS A 217 13.98 -4.14 1.07
CA CYS A 217 14.19 -4.88 2.30
C CYS A 217 12.88 -4.94 3.07
N GLU A 218 12.50 -6.12 3.50
CA GLU A 218 11.32 -6.37 4.33
C GLU A 218 11.74 -7.02 5.63
N PHE A 219 11.09 -6.65 6.73
CA PHE A 219 11.30 -7.32 8.01
C PHE A 219 10.36 -8.52 8.12
N ASP A 220 10.93 -9.72 8.26
CA ASP A 220 10.17 -10.92 8.56
C ASP A 220 10.08 -11.12 10.10
N PRO A 221 8.88 -11.01 10.69
CA PRO A 221 8.68 -11.12 12.13
C PRO A 221 8.90 -12.54 12.69
N ALA A 222 8.82 -13.58 11.86
CA ALA A 222 9.02 -14.96 12.32
C ALA A 222 10.49 -15.25 12.69
N PRO A 223 11.47 -15.11 11.76
CA PRO A 223 12.89 -15.17 12.07
C PRO A 223 13.44 -13.87 12.69
N LYS A 224 12.65 -12.78 12.75
CA LYS A 224 13.03 -11.46 13.28
C LYS A 224 14.27 -10.87 12.59
N ARG A 225 14.29 -10.92 11.26
CA ARG A 225 15.38 -10.41 10.43
C ARG A 225 14.86 -9.69 9.19
N VAL A 226 15.72 -8.89 8.60
CA VAL A 226 15.50 -8.31 7.28
C VAL A 226 15.78 -9.37 6.22
N GLU A 227 14.85 -9.54 5.29
CA GLU A 227 15.06 -10.23 4.02
C GLU A 227 15.18 -9.19 2.91
N ALA A 228 16.15 -9.38 2.03
CA ALA A 228 16.38 -8.51 0.89
C ALA A 228 15.83 -9.15 -0.37
N PHE A 229 15.21 -8.35 -1.21
CA PHE A 229 14.60 -8.76 -2.47
C PHE A 229 15.04 -7.83 -3.59
N GLU A 230 15.25 -8.39 -4.77
CA GLU A 230 15.19 -7.63 -6.02
C GLU A 230 13.76 -7.76 -6.54
N ILE A 231 13.05 -6.63 -6.57
CA ILE A 231 11.64 -6.60 -6.98
C ILE A 231 11.56 -5.99 -8.37
N THR A 232 11.05 -6.77 -9.32
CA THR A 232 10.78 -6.32 -10.68
C THR A 232 9.33 -5.88 -10.77
N ARG A 233 9.12 -4.60 -11.08
CA ARG A 233 7.79 -4.01 -11.28
C ARG A 233 7.62 -3.53 -12.69
N PHE A 234 6.44 -3.78 -13.26
CA PHE A 234 5.95 -3.07 -14.42
C PHE A 234 5.02 -1.98 -13.91
N ARG A 235 5.45 -0.71 -14.04
CA ARG A 235 4.82 0.41 -13.34
C ARG A 235 4.77 0.15 -11.83
N ASP A 236 3.59 0.07 -11.25
CA ASP A 236 3.36 -0.20 -9.82
C ASP A 236 3.07 -1.68 -9.52
N LEU A 237 2.93 -2.53 -10.54
CA LEU A 237 2.63 -3.95 -10.36
C LEU A 237 3.91 -4.77 -10.23
N GLU A 238 4.09 -5.42 -9.08
CA GLU A 238 5.14 -6.42 -8.87
C GLU A 238 4.92 -7.65 -9.74
N LEU A 239 5.83 -7.89 -10.69
CA LEU A 239 5.80 -9.04 -11.61
C LEU A 239 6.67 -10.20 -11.12
N GLY A 240 7.71 -9.90 -10.35
CA GLY A 240 8.64 -10.89 -9.85
C GLY A 240 9.40 -10.38 -8.64
N ARG A 241 9.72 -11.31 -7.75
CA ARG A 241 10.55 -11.07 -6.57
C ARG A 241 11.59 -12.17 -6.45
N ASP A 242 12.84 -11.78 -6.39
CA ASP A 242 13.96 -12.70 -6.19
C ASP A 242 14.68 -12.32 -4.90
N ARG A 243 15.17 -13.32 -4.16
CA ARG A 243 15.96 -13.05 -2.95
C ARG A 243 17.29 -12.44 -3.34
N ALA A 244 17.57 -11.23 -2.85
CA ALA A 244 18.87 -10.61 -3.00
C ALA A 244 19.88 -11.26 -2.04
N ARG A 245 21.13 -11.40 -2.49
CA ARG A 245 22.21 -11.97 -1.65
C ARG A 245 22.62 -11.02 -0.54
N GLU A 246 22.67 -9.73 -0.84
CA GLU A 246 23.12 -8.68 0.08
C GLU A 246 22.01 -7.63 0.23
N PRO A 247 21.59 -7.31 1.47
CA PRO A 247 20.67 -6.23 1.72
C PRO A 247 21.34 -4.88 1.49
N ASP A 248 20.65 -3.98 0.79
CA ASP A 248 21.04 -2.57 0.80
C ASP A 248 20.99 -2.04 2.24
N ALA A 249 22.09 -1.43 2.69
CA ALA A 249 22.27 -1.04 4.08
C ALA A 249 21.21 -0.03 4.55
N LYS A 250 20.81 0.90 3.68
CA LYS A 250 19.80 1.93 3.98
C LYS A 250 18.40 1.34 3.99
N ALA A 251 18.06 0.52 2.99
CA ALA A 251 16.77 -0.17 2.92
C ALA A 251 16.59 -1.12 4.11
N ALA A 252 17.63 -1.83 4.54
CA ALA A 252 17.59 -2.69 5.72
C ALA A 252 17.36 -1.89 7.01
N GLY A 253 18.06 -0.77 7.18
CA GLY A 253 17.83 0.15 8.29
C GLY A 253 16.39 0.67 8.32
N GLN A 254 15.84 1.05 7.17
CA GLN A 254 14.43 1.47 7.04
C GLN A 254 13.46 0.34 7.39
N ALA A 255 13.71 -0.89 6.95
CA ALA A 255 12.87 -2.05 7.26
C ALA A 255 12.84 -2.33 8.77
N LEU A 256 13.99 -2.28 9.44
CA LEU A 256 14.10 -2.41 10.90
C LEU A 256 13.42 -1.25 11.64
N ALA A 257 13.54 -0.02 11.13
CA ALA A 257 12.90 1.15 11.71
C ALA A 257 11.37 1.03 11.67
N ARG A 258 10.80 0.63 10.53
CA ARG A 258 9.36 0.34 10.41
C ARG A 258 8.93 -0.78 11.36
N ALA A 259 9.74 -1.82 11.50
CA ALA A 259 9.47 -2.92 12.42
C ALA A 259 9.50 -2.47 13.89
N CYS A 260 10.41 -1.58 14.26
CA CYS A 260 10.48 -0.95 15.59
C CYS A 260 9.22 -0.11 15.88
N LEU A 261 8.75 0.70 14.93
CA LEU A 261 7.53 1.50 15.09
C LEU A 261 6.26 0.64 15.21
N ARG A 262 6.24 -0.52 14.53
CA ARG A 262 5.19 -1.54 14.68
C ARG A 262 5.32 -2.41 15.94
N GLU A 263 6.23 -2.04 16.86
CA GLU A 263 6.47 -2.71 18.14
C GLU A 263 6.95 -4.17 18.08
N TRP A 264 7.50 -4.63 16.95
CA TRP A 264 8.07 -5.99 16.85
C TRP A 264 9.30 -6.19 17.75
N PHE A 265 10.04 -5.12 18.01
CA PHE A 265 11.13 -5.04 18.98
C PHE A 265 11.32 -3.58 19.41
N LYS A 266 12.10 -3.35 20.48
CA LYS A 266 12.46 -2.00 20.95
C LYS A 266 13.95 -1.93 21.32
N PRO A 267 14.72 -0.93 20.81
CA PRO A 267 16.07 -0.66 21.28
C PRO A 267 16.09 -0.34 22.77
N LYS A 268 17.03 -0.91 23.50
CA LYS A 268 17.20 -0.60 24.95
C LYS A 268 17.46 0.88 25.21
N SER A 269 18.12 1.54 24.25
CA SER A 269 18.43 2.97 24.30
C SER A 269 17.23 3.87 23.95
N PHE A 270 16.16 3.33 23.37
CA PHE A 270 14.87 4.00 23.18
C PHE A 270 14.05 3.94 24.46
N ASP A 271 14.57 4.59 25.49
CA ASP A 271 14.04 4.60 26.86
C ASP A 271 13.20 5.87 27.13
N HIS A 272 12.88 6.10 28.41
CA HIS A 272 12.14 7.29 28.83
C HIS A 272 12.84 8.61 28.46
N SER A 273 14.17 8.64 28.37
CA SER A 273 14.90 9.87 28.01
C SER A 273 14.64 10.30 26.56
N ILE A 274 14.54 9.36 25.62
CA ILE A 274 14.17 9.68 24.23
C ILE A 274 12.70 10.06 24.14
N ARG A 275 11.80 9.37 24.85
CA ARG A 275 10.38 9.72 24.87
C ARG A 275 10.16 11.14 25.41
N LEU A 276 10.83 11.48 26.50
CA LEU A 276 10.78 12.83 27.06
C LEU A 276 11.33 13.86 26.07
N LEU A 277 12.43 13.56 25.38
CA LEU A 277 12.99 14.43 24.33
C LEU A 277 11.99 14.71 23.21
N ILE A 278 11.35 13.66 22.69
CA ILE A 278 10.32 13.75 21.63
C ILE A 278 9.14 14.59 22.12
N ASN A 279 8.59 14.28 23.30
CA ASN A 279 7.44 15.00 23.85
C ASN A 279 7.76 16.48 24.10
N ARG A 280 8.95 16.79 24.64
CA ARG A 280 9.41 18.18 24.85
C ARG A 280 9.49 18.96 23.55
N LEU A 281 10.17 18.39 22.54
CA LEU A 281 10.36 19.05 21.26
C LEU A 281 9.03 19.25 20.51
N ASN A 282 8.22 18.20 20.42
CA ASN A 282 6.92 18.29 19.72
C ASN A 282 5.94 19.21 20.45
N TRP A 283 5.97 19.23 21.78
CA TRP A 283 5.20 20.21 22.55
C TRP A 283 5.66 21.63 22.25
N LEU A 284 6.97 21.90 22.20
CA LEU A 284 7.49 23.23 21.86
C LEU A 284 7.08 23.67 20.45
N CYS A 285 7.15 22.77 19.46
CA CYS A 285 6.69 23.05 18.09
C CYS A 285 5.20 23.46 18.04
N ALA A 286 4.35 22.84 18.88
CA ALA A 286 2.94 23.20 18.97
C ALA A 286 2.70 24.50 19.78
N ALA A 287 3.45 24.68 20.87
CA ALA A 287 3.33 25.81 21.79
C ALA A 287 3.86 27.13 21.23
N ARG A 288 4.92 27.05 20.42
CA ARG A 288 5.66 28.18 19.86
C ARG A 288 6.06 27.89 18.40
N PRO A 289 5.07 27.80 17.47
CA PRO A 289 5.35 27.56 16.06
C PRO A 289 6.22 28.65 15.43
N ASP A 290 6.22 29.86 16.02
CA ASP A 290 7.05 31.00 15.63
C ASP A 290 8.56 30.76 15.76
N LEU A 291 8.99 29.76 16.55
CA LEU A 291 10.39 29.43 16.75
C LEU A 291 10.95 28.41 15.74
N GLU A 292 10.11 27.87 14.85
CA GLU A 292 10.49 27.00 13.72
C GLU A 292 11.38 25.79 14.07
N PHE A 293 11.16 25.18 15.24
CA PHE A 293 11.85 23.95 15.63
C PHE A 293 11.43 22.75 14.74
N PRO A 294 12.37 21.88 14.33
CA PRO A 294 12.04 20.69 13.54
C PRO A 294 11.41 19.61 14.42
N PRO A 295 10.14 19.22 14.22
CA PRO A 295 9.49 18.22 15.07
C PRO A 295 10.15 16.84 14.93
N LEU A 296 10.04 16.04 15.98
CA LEU A 296 10.28 14.60 15.96
C LEU A 296 8.93 13.88 15.78
N ASP A 297 8.31 14.08 14.62
CA ASP A 297 7.10 13.37 14.20
C ASP A 297 7.40 11.94 13.73
N GLU A 298 6.38 11.18 13.32
CA GLU A 298 6.57 9.79 12.90
C GLU A 298 7.59 9.64 11.75
N PRO A 299 7.55 10.44 10.67
CA PRO A 299 8.62 10.46 9.65
C PRO A 299 10.02 10.74 10.21
N ALA A 300 10.18 11.74 11.07
CA ALA A 300 11.48 12.08 11.66
C ALA A 300 12.01 10.96 12.58
N ILE A 301 11.13 10.35 13.39
CA ILE A 301 11.46 9.20 14.24
C ILE A 301 11.88 8.02 13.36
N LEU A 302 11.13 7.73 12.28
CA LEU A 302 11.46 6.67 11.33
C LEU A 302 12.85 6.90 10.73
N ASN A 303 13.16 8.12 10.30
CA ASN A 303 14.47 8.46 9.74
C ASN A 303 15.61 8.32 10.76
N CYS A 304 15.39 8.77 12.00
CA CYS A 304 16.38 8.61 13.08
C CYS A 304 16.65 7.13 13.38
N LEU A 305 15.61 6.31 13.45
CA LEU A 305 15.74 4.86 13.66
C LEU A 305 16.42 4.19 12.45
N ALA A 306 16.05 4.57 11.23
CA ALA A 306 16.62 3.99 10.01
C ALA A 306 18.13 4.24 9.92
N ALA A 307 18.57 5.48 10.20
CA ALA A 307 19.99 5.82 10.26
C ALA A 307 20.72 5.13 11.41
N ALA A 308 20.05 4.87 12.55
CA ALA A 308 20.64 4.13 13.66
C ALA A 308 20.80 2.62 13.38
N PHE A 309 20.01 2.08 12.44
CA PHE A 309 20.00 0.67 12.07
C PHE A 309 20.65 0.40 10.71
N GLU A 310 21.27 1.40 10.08
CA GLU A 310 21.91 1.25 8.78
C GLU A 310 22.95 0.12 8.81
N GLY A 311 22.85 -0.80 7.84
CA GLY A 311 23.71 -1.99 7.74
C GLY A 311 23.38 -3.13 8.69
N MET A 312 22.38 -2.99 9.58
CA MET A 312 21.89 -4.07 10.44
C MET A 312 20.82 -4.89 9.73
N THR A 313 20.76 -6.19 10.02
CA THR A 313 19.77 -7.10 9.43
C THR A 313 18.98 -7.89 10.46
N LEU A 314 19.40 -7.89 11.73
CA LEU A 314 18.76 -8.66 12.80
C LEU A 314 18.09 -7.75 13.83
N ALA A 315 16.86 -8.10 14.24
CA ALA A 315 16.19 -7.38 15.33
C ALA A 315 17.02 -7.37 16.62
N LYS A 316 17.79 -8.43 16.88
CA LYS A 316 18.67 -8.51 18.06
C LYS A 316 19.78 -7.45 18.03
N GLN A 317 20.37 -7.20 16.86
CA GLN A 317 21.39 -6.16 16.68
C GLN A 317 20.76 -4.78 16.86
N ALA A 318 19.64 -4.52 16.19
CA ALA A 318 18.91 -3.26 16.30
C ALA A 318 18.41 -2.99 17.74
N ALA A 319 17.98 -4.03 18.47
CA ALA A 319 17.56 -3.90 19.86
C ALA A 319 18.72 -3.56 20.82
N ALA A 320 19.94 -3.95 20.47
CA ALA A 320 21.17 -3.63 21.22
C ALA A 320 21.80 -2.29 20.80
N ALA A 321 21.40 -1.74 19.65
CA ALA A 321 21.95 -0.49 19.13
C ALA A 321 21.66 0.71 20.05
N ASN A 322 22.60 1.66 20.08
CA ASN A 322 22.42 2.93 20.77
C ASN A 322 21.88 3.98 19.80
N VAL A 323 20.58 4.28 19.88
CA VAL A 323 19.92 5.24 18.97
C VAL A 323 20.10 6.70 19.42
N LYS A 324 20.49 6.95 20.69
CA LYS A 324 20.58 8.31 21.27
C LYS A 324 21.45 9.28 20.46
N PRO A 325 22.64 8.89 19.94
CA PRO A 325 23.47 9.79 19.14
C PRO A 325 22.83 10.20 17.81
N VAL A 326 21.93 9.40 17.24
CA VAL A 326 21.23 9.75 16.00
C VAL A 326 20.11 10.74 16.30
N PHE A 327 19.32 10.50 17.35
CA PHE A 327 18.31 11.46 17.80
C PHE A 327 18.90 12.82 18.17
N ARG A 328 20.10 12.86 18.76
CA ARG A 328 20.80 14.12 19.04
C ARG A 328 21.31 14.86 17.80
N ARG A 329 21.51 14.16 16.68
CA ARG A 329 21.88 14.77 15.38
C ARG A 329 20.68 15.26 14.58
N HIS A 330 19.45 15.09 15.07
CA HIS A 330 18.23 15.59 14.42
C HIS A 330 18.27 17.11 14.18
N MET A 331 18.92 17.86 15.08
CA MET A 331 19.10 19.30 14.93
C MET A 331 20.43 19.80 15.53
N PRO A 332 20.91 20.99 15.16
CA PRO A 332 22.17 21.56 15.65
C PRO A 332 22.22 21.71 17.18
N ALA A 333 23.42 21.68 17.75
CA ALA A 333 23.65 21.79 19.20
C ALA A 333 22.97 23.03 19.83
N ALA A 334 23.07 24.19 19.18
CA ALA A 334 22.46 25.43 19.67
C ALA A 334 20.93 25.33 19.82
N GLN A 335 20.22 24.65 18.91
CA GLN A 335 18.77 24.46 19.06
C GLN A 335 18.44 23.57 20.26
N TRP A 336 19.30 22.63 20.65
CA TRP A 336 19.07 21.84 21.86
C TRP A 336 19.16 22.68 23.14
N GLU A 337 20.08 23.64 23.20
CA GLU A 337 20.20 24.57 24.33
C GLU A 337 18.93 25.43 24.46
N TRP A 338 18.41 25.91 23.33
CA TRP A 338 17.16 26.68 23.30
C TRP A 338 15.95 25.83 23.71
N LEU A 339 15.91 24.54 23.35
CA LEU A 339 14.89 23.62 23.85
C LEU A 339 14.97 23.46 25.37
N ASP A 340 16.18 23.38 25.93
CA ASP A 340 16.41 23.28 27.37
C ASP A 340 15.99 24.56 28.11
N GLU A 341 16.04 25.73 27.47
CA GLU A 341 15.54 26.99 28.01
C GLU A 341 14.01 27.15 27.89
N PHE A 342 13.43 26.95 26.71
CA PHE A 342 11.99 27.18 26.47
C PHE A 342 11.09 26.07 27.03
N ALA A 343 11.59 24.84 27.05
CA ALA A 343 10.85 23.67 27.48
C ALA A 343 11.75 22.72 28.31
N PRO A 344 12.24 23.15 29.49
CA PRO A 344 13.15 22.37 30.32
C PRO A 344 12.58 21.01 30.78
N ALA A 345 13.46 20.07 31.13
CA ALA A 345 13.02 18.79 31.69
C ALA A 345 12.59 18.90 33.18
N THR A 346 13.13 19.88 33.89
CA THR A 346 12.90 20.15 35.31
C THR A 346 12.78 21.64 35.55
N ILE A 347 12.06 22.04 36.57
CA ILE A 347 12.03 23.42 37.06
C ILE A 347 12.63 23.49 38.45
N ASP A 348 13.26 24.62 38.75
CA ASP A 348 13.71 24.92 40.10
C ASP A 348 12.52 25.02 41.06
N TRP A 349 12.76 24.67 42.31
CA TRP A 349 11.71 24.61 43.33
C TRP A 349 12.18 25.23 44.65
N PRO A 350 11.29 25.81 45.47
CA PRO A 350 11.66 26.47 46.74
C PRO A 350 12.36 25.59 47.79
N ASP A 351 12.44 24.28 47.60
CA ASP A 351 13.19 23.35 48.46
C ASP A 351 14.60 23.02 47.93
N GLU A 352 15.07 23.77 46.91
CA GLU A 352 16.33 23.55 46.19
C GLU A 352 16.43 22.17 45.51
N GLN A 353 15.30 21.45 45.36
CA GLN A 353 15.22 20.19 44.64
C GLN A 353 14.40 20.35 43.36
N PRO A 354 15.05 20.35 42.18
CA PRO A 354 14.36 20.50 40.92
C PRO A 354 13.26 19.45 40.73
N LYS A 355 12.07 19.90 40.30
CA LYS A 355 10.92 19.02 40.07
C LYS A 355 10.80 18.72 38.58
N ARG A 356 10.53 17.45 38.25
CA ARG A 356 10.42 16.98 36.85
C ARG A 356 9.09 17.37 36.23
N LEU A 357 9.15 17.94 35.04
CA LEU A 357 7.98 18.25 34.23
C LEU A 357 7.50 17.02 33.45
N GLN A 358 6.18 16.93 33.28
CA GLN A 358 5.52 15.88 32.51
C GLN A 358 4.96 16.48 31.22
N TYR A 359 5.62 16.20 30.11
CA TYR A 359 5.18 16.64 28.79
C TYR A 359 4.17 15.65 28.19
N PRO A 360 3.06 16.14 27.62
CA PRO A 360 2.03 15.27 27.07
C PRO A 360 2.54 14.52 25.83
N GLU A 361 2.06 13.29 25.62
CA GLU A 361 2.39 12.52 24.40
C GLU A 361 1.72 13.11 23.14
N VAL A 362 0.56 13.74 23.31
CA VAL A 362 -0.15 14.49 22.27
C VAL A 362 -0.03 15.97 22.60
N SER A 363 0.60 16.74 21.71
CA SER A 363 0.96 18.13 21.99
C SER A 363 -0.24 19.10 21.95
N ALA A 364 -1.26 18.83 21.14
CA ALA A 364 -2.45 19.67 20.99
C ALA A 364 -3.70 18.84 20.67
N ASP A 365 -4.87 19.38 20.99
CA ASP A 365 -6.16 18.78 20.63
C ASP A 365 -6.51 18.99 19.14
N LYS A 366 -7.62 18.39 18.70
CA LYS A 366 -8.13 18.52 17.32
C LYS A 366 -8.48 19.95 16.89
N HIS A 367 -8.59 20.90 17.83
CA HIS A 367 -8.87 22.30 17.57
C HIS A 367 -7.61 23.16 17.62
N GLY A 368 -6.43 22.56 17.85
CA GLY A 368 -5.15 23.26 17.94
C GLY A 368 -4.84 23.82 19.34
N ASN A 369 -5.63 23.48 20.37
CA ASN A 369 -5.32 23.90 21.73
C ASN A 369 -4.19 23.04 22.29
N VAL A 370 -3.09 23.69 22.65
CA VAL A 370 -1.91 23.03 23.20
C VAL A 370 -2.22 22.43 24.57
N HIS A 371 -1.86 21.16 24.76
CA HIS A 371 -2.00 20.51 26.05
C HIS A 371 -0.97 21.08 27.04
N PRO A 372 -1.36 21.40 28.28
CA PRO A 372 -0.44 21.99 29.23
C PRO A 372 0.59 20.96 29.71
N VAL A 373 1.80 21.43 29.97
CA VAL A 373 2.83 20.65 30.67
C VAL A 373 2.42 20.52 32.13
N GLU A 374 2.49 19.32 32.67
CA GLU A 374 2.09 19.07 34.05
C GLU A 374 3.28 19.01 35.01
N LEU A 375 3.06 19.51 36.22
CA LEU A 375 3.92 19.26 37.37
C LEU A 375 3.16 18.45 38.42
N HIS A 376 3.66 17.27 38.74
CA HIS A 376 3.06 16.41 39.77
C HIS A 376 3.71 16.75 41.11
N VAL A 377 3.03 17.54 41.91
CA VAL A 377 3.59 18.12 43.14
C VAL A 377 2.63 17.95 44.31
N LYS A 378 3.19 17.72 45.51
CA LYS A 378 2.36 17.64 46.71
C LYS A 378 1.91 19.04 47.12
N LEU A 379 0.64 19.16 47.50
CA LEU A 379 0.05 20.45 47.86
C LEU A 379 0.83 21.18 48.97
N HIS A 380 1.32 20.46 49.99
CA HIS A 380 2.10 21.06 51.07
C HIS A 380 3.49 21.57 50.65
N GLU A 381 4.03 21.11 49.52
CA GLU A 381 5.30 21.59 48.96
C GLU A 381 5.13 22.91 48.18
N CYS A 382 3.88 23.31 47.89
CA CYS A 382 3.57 24.49 47.08
C CYS A 382 3.43 25.78 47.91
N PHE A 383 3.24 25.72 49.23
CA PHE A 383 2.93 26.91 50.04
C PHE A 383 3.99 27.99 50.05
N ARG A 384 5.27 27.60 49.84
CA ARG A 384 6.43 28.49 49.71
C ARG A 384 6.53 29.16 48.34
N LEU A 385 5.76 28.70 47.36
CA LEU A 385 5.81 29.22 46.01
C LEU A 385 5.12 30.60 45.95
N ALA A 386 5.88 31.60 45.50
CA ALA A 386 5.40 32.97 45.37
C ALA A 386 4.56 33.17 44.10
N GLU A 387 5.01 32.62 42.97
CA GLU A 387 4.40 32.79 41.65
C GLU A 387 4.12 31.43 41.00
N HIS A 388 3.11 31.38 40.13
CA HIS A 388 2.83 30.15 39.39
C HIS A 388 3.92 29.93 38.31
N PRO A 389 4.51 28.72 38.19
CA PRO A 389 5.58 28.50 37.23
C PRO A 389 5.04 28.54 35.81
N THR A 390 5.84 29.09 34.91
CA THR A 390 5.52 29.21 33.49
C THR A 390 6.70 28.75 32.63
N LEU A 391 6.41 28.41 31.39
CA LEU A 391 7.34 28.03 30.35
C LEU A 391 7.30 29.05 29.22
N CYS A 392 8.29 28.98 28.34
CA CYS A 392 8.36 29.84 27.16
C CYS A 392 8.27 31.34 27.51
N GLU A 393 9.03 31.79 28.51
CA GLU A 393 9.09 33.20 28.96
C GLU A 393 7.70 33.72 29.40
N GLY A 394 6.96 32.93 30.18
CA GLY A 394 5.66 33.36 30.71
C GLY A 394 4.46 33.08 29.81
N LYS A 395 4.66 32.56 28.59
CA LYS A 395 3.59 32.35 27.61
C LYS A 395 2.73 31.12 27.87
N HIS A 396 3.25 30.13 28.58
CA HIS A 396 2.56 28.86 28.84
C HIS A 396 2.63 28.50 30.33
N ILE A 397 1.50 28.18 30.95
CA ILE A 397 1.46 27.76 32.37
C ILE A 397 1.94 26.32 32.55
N VAL A 398 2.40 26.00 33.76
CA VAL A 398 2.67 24.62 34.18
C VAL A 398 1.53 24.13 35.06
N ARG A 399 0.63 23.31 34.50
CA ARG A 399 -0.53 22.77 35.23
C ARG A 399 -0.08 21.90 36.40
N PHE A 400 -0.47 22.27 37.61
CA PHE A 400 -0.21 21.43 38.77
C PHE A 400 -1.22 20.29 38.84
N LYS A 401 -0.72 19.06 38.94
CA LYS A 401 -1.48 17.93 39.45
C LYS A 401 -1.19 17.84 40.94
N LEU A 402 -2.06 18.45 41.74
CA LEU A 402 -1.86 18.55 43.18
C LEU A 402 -2.08 17.19 43.83
N LEU A 403 -1.08 16.74 44.59
CA LEU A 403 -1.08 15.46 45.28
C LEU A 403 -1.19 15.64 46.79
N ASN A 404 -1.79 14.65 47.45
CA ASN A 404 -1.72 14.53 48.91
C ASN A 404 -0.38 13.88 49.34
N PRO A 405 -0.09 13.78 50.65
CA PRO A 405 1.13 13.15 51.16
C PRO A 405 1.34 11.69 50.74
N LYS A 406 0.27 11.00 50.33
CA LYS A 406 0.28 9.61 49.83
C LYS A 406 0.26 9.53 48.29
N ASN A 407 0.65 10.60 47.59
CA ASN A 407 0.70 10.70 46.13
C ASN A 407 -0.65 10.46 45.41
N LYS A 408 -1.79 10.62 46.09
CA LYS A 408 -3.10 10.58 45.45
C LYS A 408 -3.50 11.97 44.97
N LYS A 409 -4.08 12.04 43.77
CA LYS A 409 -4.59 13.29 43.17
C LYS A 409 -5.64 13.93 44.10
N ILE A 410 -5.48 15.22 44.35
CA ILE A 410 -6.46 16.10 44.97
C ILE A 410 -7.24 16.78 43.84
N ASP A 411 -6.58 17.68 43.10
CA ASP A 411 -7.17 18.42 42.00
C ASP A 411 -6.08 18.90 41.01
N PHE A 412 -6.51 19.52 39.92
CA PHE A 412 -5.64 20.30 39.04
C PHE A 412 -5.65 21.78 39.43
N CYS A 413 -4.54 22.48 39.18
CA CYS A 413 -4.38 23.90 39.46
C CYS A 413 -3.55 24.58 38.36
N ASP A 414 -4.18 25.52 37.65
CA ASP A 414 -3.55 26.31 36.58
C ASP A 414 -3.12 27.71 37.03
N ASP A 415 -3.53 28.12 38.23
CA ASP A 415 -3.20 29.39 38.85
C ASP A 415 -3.04 29.17 40.37
N TRP A 416 -1.80 29.10 40.81
CA TRP A 416 -1.47 28.81 42.21
C TRP A 416 -1.92 29.92 43.18
N PRO A 417 -1.62 31.22 42.94
CA PRO A 417 -2.16 32.31 43.76
C PRO A 417 -3.67 32.26 43.93
N THR A 418 -4.42 32.07 42.84
CA THR A 418 -5.89 31.99 42.90
C THR A 418 -6.36 30.75 43.65
N PHE A 419 -5.75 29.58 43.40
CA PHE A 419 -6.08 28.34 44.11
C PHE A 419 -5.84 28.47 45.63
N LYS A 420 -4.71 29.04 46.03
CA LYS A 420 -4.35 29.25 47.45
C LYS A 420 -5.36 30.15 48.17
N GLN A 421 -5.87 31.17 47.49
CA GLN A 421 -6.83 32.12 48.08
C GLN A 421 -8.27 31.59 48.09
N ARG A 422 -8.72 30.91 47.03
CA ARG A 422 -10.14 30.57 46.83
C ARG A 422 -10.49 29.11 47.09
N GLU A 423 -9.68 28.19 46.58
CA GLU A 423 -10.01 26.75 46.61
C GLU A 423 -9.43 26.03 47.82
N TYR A 424 -8.18 26.33 48.18
CA TYR A 424 -7.50 25.69 49.32
C TYR A 424 -8.29 25.78 50.66
N PRO A 425 -8.90 26.93 51.05
CA PRO A 425 -9.66 27.01 52.29
C PRO A 425 -10.81 26.00 52.38
N ARG A 426 -11.39 25.61 51.23
CA ARG A 426 -12.53 24.68 51.16
C ARG A 426 -12.11 23.24 51.45
N ILE A 427 -10.89 22.86 51.07
CA ILE A 427 -10.35 21.50 51.23
C ILE A 427 -9.44 21.33 52.46
N ARG A 428 -9.03 22.43 53.11
CA ARG A 428 -8.06 22.44 54.21
C ARG A 428 -8.50 21.58 55.40
N LYS A 429 -9.75 21.70 55.84
CA LYS A 429 -10.27 21.00 57.03
C LYS A 429 -10.18 19.47 56.87
N ASP A 430 -10.56 18.97 55.69
CA ASP A 430 -10.53 17.55 55.37
C ASP A 430 -9.11 17.01 55.24
N LEU A 431 -8.20 17.80 54.66
CA LEU A 431 -6.80 17.44 54.52
C LEU A 431 -6.09 17.38 55.87
N LEU A 432 -6.35 18.33 56.77
CA LEU A 432 -5.82 18.34 58.13
C LEU A 432 -6.33 17.13 58.93
N ALA A 433 -7.62 16.80 58.82
CA ALA A 433 -8.20 15.64 59.50
C ALA A 433 -7.59 14.31 59.02
N LYS A 434 -7.33 14.17 57.71
CA LYS A 434 -6.73 12.96 57.13
C LYS A 434 -5.21 12.88 57.32
N PHE A 435 -4.54 14.02 57.47
CA PHE A 435 -3.08 14.12 57.56
C PHE A 435 -2.65 15.16 58.61
N PRO A 436 -2.84 14.88 59.91
CA PRO A 436 -2.63 15.86 60.99
C PRO A 436 -1.16 16.25 61.22
N GLY A 437 -0.20 15.43 60.78
CA GLY A 437 1.24 15.67 60.94
C GLY A 437 1.92 16.44 59.81
N VAL A 438 1.17 17.00 58.87
CA VAL A 438 1.71 17.72 57.69
C VAL A 438 1.49 19.21 57.84
N GLY A 439 2.51 20.00 57.50
CA GLY A 439 2.42 21.47 57.45
C GLY A 439 1.48 21.93 56.33
N TRP A 440 0.24 22.26 56.70
CA TRP A 440 -0.78 22.81 55.80
C TRP A 440 -0.85 24.33 55.94
N VAL A 441 0.29 25.01 55.72
CA VAL A 441 0.46 26.47 55.85
C VAL A 441 1.57 26.98 54.94
#